data_AF-A0A3N0IVI1-F1
#
_entry.id   AF-A0A3N0IVI1-F1
#
_cell.length_a   1.000
_cell.length_b   1.000
_cell.length_c   1.000
_cell.angle_alpha   90.00
_cell.angle_beta   90.00
_cell.angle_gamma   90.00
#
_symmetry.space_group_name_H-M   'P 1'
#
loop_
_entity.id
_entity.type
_entity.pdbx_description
1 polymer ?
#
loop_
_entity_poly.entity_id
_entity_poly.type
_entity_poly.pdbx_seq_one_letter_code
_entity_poly.pdbx_strand_id
1 'polypeptide(L)'
;MEPFSLEQIAILAFGLATFVYGAFVFAGNRRCFSVLAGGGAFLSLHPSEAQYRTSARQSGVAVWLVALIIGCFALWPCAPQVCLGAGIAAALAIAVIVALQVKTHVELLRGSHE
;
A
#
# COMPACT_ATOMS: atom_id res chain seq x y z
N MET A 1 16.57 21.50 19.27
CA MET A 1 16.05 20.30 18.57
C MET A 1 16.72 19.12 19.24
N GLU A 2 15.99 18.37 20.07
CA GLU A 2 16.54 17.12 20.59
C GLU A 2 16.76 16.16 19.42
N PRO A 3 17.87 15.40 19.41
CA PRO A 3 18.13 14.44 18.34
C PRO A 3 17.07 13.34 18.37
N PHE A 4 16.57 12.96 17.19
CA PHE A 4 15.71 11.78 17.05
C PHE A 4 16.39 10.56 17.67
N SER A 5 15.62 9.72 18.37
CA SER A 5 16.15 8.47 18.90
C SER A 5 16.51 7.51 17.77
N LEU A 6 17.42 6.56 18.03
CA LEU A 6 17.79 5.50 17.09
C LEU A 6 16.56 4.72 16.58
N GLU A 7 15.57 4.52 17.46
CA GLU A 7 14.29 3.90 17.13
C GLU A 7 13.48 4.74 16.14
N GLN A 8 13.35 6.04 16.37
CA GLN A 8 12.65 6.95 15.45
C GLN A 8 13.34 6.99 14.08
N ILE A 9 14.67 7.02 14.06
CA ILE A 9 15.45 6.96 12.81
C ILE A 9 15.19 5.65 12.07
N ALA A 10 15.17 4.51 12.79
CA ALA A 10 14.87 3.21 12.19
C ALA A 10 13.44 3.15 11.61
N ILE A 11 12.45 3.67 12.33
CA ILE A 11 11.04 3.74 11.87
C ILE A 11 10.94 4.65 10.63
N LEU A 12 11.60 5.80 10.63
CA LEU A 12 11.60 6.71 9.47
C LEU A 12 12.30 6.08 8.26
N ALA A 13 13.44 5.41 8.46
CA ALA A 13 14.13 4.70 7.39
C ALA A 13 13.26 3.58 6.81
N PHE A 14 12.56 2.83 7.66
CA PHE A 14 11.61 1.80 7.23
C PHE A 14 10.40 2.40 6.50
N GLY A 15 9.86 3.52 6.97
CA GLY A 15 8.80 4.27 6.30
C GLY A 15 9.23 4.77 4.92
N LEU A 16 10.46 5.28 4.79
CA LEU A 16 11.03 5.71 3.52
C LEU A 16 11.22 4.53 2.56
N ALA A 17 11.74 3.40 3.03
CA ALA A 17 11.86 2.19 2.22
C ALA A 17 10.48 1.69 1.74
N THR A 18 9.47 1.74 2.62
CA THR A 18 8.07 1.40 2.29
C THR A 18 7.51 2.37 1.24
N PHE A 19 7.80 3.66 1.36
CA PHE A 19 7.38 4.66 0.39
C PHE A 19 7.99 4.43 -1.00
N VAL A 20 9.30 4.15 -1.06
CA VAL A 20 10.02 3.82 -2.29
C VAL A 20 9.47 2.54 -2.91
N TYR A 21 9.21 1.51 -2.10
CA TYR A 21 8.57 0.28 -2.55
C TYR A 21 7.19 0.54 -3.16
N GLY A 22 6.36 1.37 -2.52
CA GLY A 22 5.06 1.80 -3.03
C GLY A 22 5.14 2.48 -4.39
N ALA A 23 6.18 3.30 -4.62
CA ALA A 23 6.41 3.94 -5.92
C ALA A 23 6.72 2.92 -7.03
N PHE A 24 7.52 1.89 -6.75
CA PHE A 24 7.76 0.81 -7.72
C PHE A 24 6.50 0.01 -8.04
N VAL A 25 5.67 -0.26 -7.04
CA VAL A 25 4.37 -0.94 -7.23
C VAL A 25 3.43 -0.06 -8.08
N PHE A 26 3.34 1.23 -7.76
CA PHE A 26 2.51 2.18 -8.50
C PHE A 26 2.95 2.34 -9.97
N ALA A 27 4.26 2.31 -10.22
CA ALA A 27 4.83 2.30 -11.57
C ALA A 27 4.52 1.01 -12.36
N GLY A 28 3.93 0.00 -11.73
CA GLY A 28 3.54 -1.25 -12.38
C GLY A 28 4.70 -2.26 -12.48
N ASN A 29 5.71 -2.17 -11.62
CA ASN A 29 6.79 -3.15 -11.56
C ASN A 29 6.23 -4.55 -11.21
N ARG A 30 6.32 -5.49 -12.16
CA ARG A 30 5.76 -6.85 -12.03
C ARG A 30 6.33 -7.61 -10.83
N ARG A 31 7.61 -7.45 -10.51
CA ARG A 31 8.23 -8.15 -9.37
C ARG A 31 7.68 -7.64 -8.06
N CYS A 32 7.68 -6.32 -7.85
CA CYS A 32 7.13 -5.72 -6.63
C CYS A 32 5.64 -6.01 -6.48
N PHE A 33 4.86 -5.89 -7.55
CA PHE A 33 3.43 -6.22 -7.51
C PHE A 33 3.20 -7.71 -7.22
N SER A 34 3.98 -8.62 -7.81
CA SER A 34 3.86 -10.06 -7.53
C SER A 34 4.13 -10.40 -6.07
N VAL A 35 5.12 -9.76 -5.42
CA VAL A 35 5.38 -9.96 -3.98
C VAL A 35 4.18 -9.52 -3.15
N LEU A 36 3.53 -8.42 -3.54
CA LEU A 36 2.34 -7.90 -2.87
C LEU A 36 1.09 -8.77 -3.08
N ALA A 37 0.95 -9.35 -4.26
CA ALA A 37 -0.18 -10.20 -4.64
C ALA A 37 -0.06 -11.66 -4.17
N GLY A 38 0.92 -11.97 -3.31
CA GLY A 38 1.16 -13.34 -2.83
C GLY A 38 1.83 -14.26 -3.87
N GLY A 39 2.52 -13.68 -4.85
CA GLY A 39 3.28 -14.37 -5.89
C GLY A 39 2.66 -14.24 -7.29
N GLY A 40 2.82 -15.28 -8.11
CA GLY A 40 2.31 -15.33 -9.48
C GLY A 40 0.80 -15.58 -9.60
N ALA A 41 0.09 -15.87 -8.50
CA ALA A 41 -1.31 -16.33 -8.52
C ALA A 41 -2.31 -15.31 -9.12
N PHE A 42 -2.07 -14.01 -8.93
CA PHE A 42 -2.86 -12.96 -9.59
C PHE A 42 -2.48 -12.81 -11.06
N LEU A 43 -1.19 -12.97 -11.38
CA LEU A 43 -0.68 -12.87 -12.76
C LEU A 43 -1.08 -14.09 -13.61
N SER A 44 -1.36 -15.24 -13.00
CA SER A 44 -1.82 -16.45 -13.67
C SER A 44 -3.29 -16.40 -14.09
N LEU A 45 -4.07 -15.43 -13.58
CA LEU A 45 -5.47 -15.21 -14.01
C LEU A 45 -5.58 -14.44 -15.34
N HIS A 46 -4.48 -14.27 -16.09
CA HIS A 46 -4.40 -13.53 -17.36
C HIS A 46 -5.20 -12.21 -17.36
N PRO A 47 -5.03 -11.32 -16.36
CA PRO A 47 -5.76 -10.05 -16.35
C PRO A 47 -5.36 -9.18 -17.55
N SER A 48 -6.32 -8.42 -18.08
CA SER A 48 -6.02 -7.42 -19.11
C SER A 48 -4.99 -6.39 -18.60
N GLU A 49 -4.18 -5.81 -19.48
CA GLU A 49 -3.16 -4.82 -19.08
C GLU A 49 -3.76 -3.61 -18.34
N ALA A 50 -4.99 -3.22 -18.68
CA ALA A 50 -5.73 -2.14 -18.04
C ALA A 50 -6.11 -2.48 -16.59
N GLN A 51 -6.57 -3.71 -16.33
CA GLN A 51 -6.89 -4.19 -14.98
C GLN A 51 -5.62 -4.34 -14.14
N TYR A 52 -4.54 -4.87 -14.72
CA TYR A 52 -3.23 -4.94 -14.05
C TYR A 52 -2.74 -3.56 -13.62
N ARG A 53 -2.74 -2.57 -14.52
CA ARG A 53 -2.28 -1.20 -14.19
C ARG A 53 -3.14 -0.54 -13.12
N THR A 54 -4.46 -0.75 -13.15
CA THR A 54 -5.36 -0.20 -12.14
C THR A 54 -5.10 -0.82 -10.77
N SER A 55 -4.97 -2.16 -10.71
CA SER A 55 -4.67 -2.88 -9.47
C SER A 55 -3.30 -2.48 -8.91
N ALA A 56 -2.27 -2.41 -9.75
CA ALA A 56 -0.93 -1.98 -9.35
C ALA A 56 -0.90 -0.55 -8.78
N ARG A 57 -1.64 0.39 -9.41
CA ARG A 57 -1.77 1.76 -8.88
C ARG A 57 -2.50 1.79 -7.54
N GLN A 58 -3.60 1.06 -7.40
CA GLN A 58 -4.35 0.97 -6.14
C GLN A 58 -3.50 0.37 -5.01
N SER A 59 -2.78 -0.71 -5.29
CA SER A 59 -1.85 -1.31 -4.33
C SER A 59 -0.70 -0.38 -3.98
N GLY A 60 -0.14 0.36 -4.95
CA GLY A 60 0.90 1.37 -4.70
C GLY A 60 0.41 2.49 -3.77
N VAL A 61 -0.81 2.99 -3.98
CA VAL A 61 -1.44 3.98 -3.08
C VAL A 61 -1.65 3.40 -1.68
N ALA A 62 -2.10 2.16 -1.55
CA ALA A 62 -2.25 1.51 -0.26
C ALA A 62 -0.91 1.42 0.49
N VAL A 63 0.18 1.08 -0.19
CA VAL A 63 1.53 1.06 0.40
C VAL A 63 1.97 2.45 0.86
N TRP A 64 1.67 3.50 0.11
CA TRP A 64 1.95 4.88 0.56
C TRP A 64 1.15 5.28 1.80
N LEU A 65 -0.10 4.84 1.91
CA LEU A 65 -0.89 5.05 3.13
C LEU A 65 -0.30 4.31 4.33
N VAL A 66 0.25 3.11 4.14
CA VAL A 66 1.00 2.40 5.17
C VAL A 66 2.29 3.15 5.55
N ALA A 67 3.05 3.65 4.59
CA ALA A 67 4.23 4.48 4.85
C ALA A 67 3.90 5.74 5.65
N LEU A 68 2.74 6.37 5.37
CA LEU A 68 2.22 7.49 6.13
C LEU A 68 1.93 7.10 7.59
N ILE A 69 1.24 5.97 7.82
CA ILE A 69 0.97 5.46 9.17
C ILE A 69 2.28 5.23 9.94
N ILE A 70 3.29 4.63 9.30
CA ILE A 70 4.62 4.42 9.90
C ILE A 70 5.28 5.76 10.26
N GLY A 71 5.22 6.76 9.37
CA GLY A 71 5.71 8.10 9.65
C GLY A 71 4.99 8.78 10.83
N CYS A 72 3.67 8.57 10.94
CA CYS A 72 2.87 9.05 12.07
C CYS A 72 3.29 8.42 13.40
N PHE A 73 3.74 7.16 13.43
CA PHE A 73 4.31 6.56 14.64
C PHE A 73 5.62 7.23 15.05
N ALA A 74 6.52 7.53 14.10
CA ALA A 74 7.77 8.22 14.40
C ALA A 74 7.56 9.66 14.89
N LEU A 75 6.55 10.36 14.34
CA LEU A 75 6.25 11.77 14.62
C LEU A 75 5.20 11.97 15.73
N TRP A 76 4.70 10.88 16.32
CA TRP A 76 3.68 10.92 17.38
C TRP A 76 4.01 11.90 18.52
N PRO A 77 5.27 11.98 19.03
CA PRO A 77 5.60 12.90 20.12
C PRO A 77 5.48 14.38 19.73
N CYS A 78 5.60 14.70 18.43
CA CYS A 78 5.59 16.07 17.93
C CYS A 78 4.19 16.58 17.61
N ALA A 79 3.31 15.71 17.07
CA ALA A 79 2.00 16.12 16.58
C ALA A 79 0.95 14.99 16.67
N PRO A 80 0.55 14.58 17.89
CA PRO A 80 -0.30 13.40 18.09
C PRO A 80 -1.71 13.54 17.48
N GLN A 81 -2.31 14.74 17.53
CA GLN A 81 -3.64 15.01 16.96
C GLN A 81 -3.66 14.84 15.43
N VAL A 82 -2.62 15.36 14.76
CA VAL A 82 -2.46 15.24 13.30
C VAL A 82 -2.20 13.80 12.91
N CYS A 83 -1.32 13.10 13.65
CA CYS A 83 -0.98 11.70 13.40
C CYS A 83 -2.18 10.78 13.60
N LEU A 84 -3.02 11.02 14.61
CA LEU A 84 -4.23 10.25 14.84
C LEU A 84 -5.26 10.45 13.72
N GLY A 85 -5.52 11.70 13.32
CA GLY A 85 -6.43 12.00 12.21
C GLY A 85 -5.96 11.39 10.88
N ALA A 86 -4.68 11.57 10.56
CA ALA A 86 -4.10 11.05 9.33
C ALA A 86 -4.04 9.50 9.32
N GLY A 87 -3.75 8.88 10.47
CA GLY A 87 -3.76 7.43 10.64
C GLY A 87 -5.14 6.81 10.45
N ILE A 88 -6.19 7.42 11.01
CA ILE A 88 -7.58 6.97 10.82
C ILE A 88 -8.00 7.12 9.35
N ALA A 89 -7.72 8.27 8.74
CA ALA A 89 -8.05 8.49 7.33
C ALA A 89 -7.32 7.50 6.41
N ALA A 90 -6.03 7.24 6.68
CA ALA A 90 -5.25 6.25 5.94
C ALA A 90 -5.81 4.83 6.11
N ALA A 91 -6.16 4.43 7.33
CA ALA A 91 -6.75 3.12 7.60
C ALA A 91 -8.10 2.92 6.86
N LEU A 92 -8.98 3.93 6.88
CA LEU A 92 -10.24 3.89 6.15
C LEU A 92 -10.02 3.80 4.63
N ALA A 93 -9.08 4.59 4.09
CA ALA A 93 -8.76 4.55 2.67
C ALA A 93 -8.17 3.19 2.25
N ILE A 94 -7.31 2.58 3.07
CA ILE A 94 -6.81 1.22 2.85
C ILE A 94 -7.96 0.22 2.81
N ALA A 95 -8.90 0.28 3.75
CA ALA A 95 -10.05 -0.63 3.79
C ALA A 95 -10.91 -0.52 2.53
N VAL A 96 -11.15 0.70 2.04
CA VAL A 96 -11.88 0.94 0.77
C VAL A 96 -11.12 0.36 -0.42
N ILE A 97 -9.80 0.57 -0.50
CA ILE A 97 -8.97 0.03 -1.57
C ILE A 97 -9.04 -1.50 -1.58
N VAL A 98 -8.90 -2.15 -0.42
CA VAL A 98 -8.99 -3.61 -0.29
C VAL A 98 -10.36 -4.12 -0.72
N ALA A 99 -11.45 -3.46 -0.30
CA ALA A 99 -12.80 -3.85 -0.70
C ALA A 99 -13.00 -3.76 -2.23
N LEU A 100 -12.49 -2.70 -2.86
CA LEU A 100 -12.53 -2.55 -4.33
C LEU A 100 -11.73 -3.65 -5.02
N GLN A 101 -10.51 -3.95 -4.54
CA GLN A 101 -9.68 -4.99 -5.13
C GLN A 101 -10.32 -6.38 -5.00
N VAL A 102 -10.89 -6.71 -3.84
CA VAL A 102 -11.62 -7.97 -3.63
C VAL A 102 -12.81 -8.07 -4.58
N LYS A 103 -13.60 -6.99 -4.74
CA LYS A 103 -14.73 -6.98 -5.66
C LYS A 103 -14.31 -7.25 -7.11
N THR A 104 -13.26 -6.57 -7.58
CA THR A 104 -12.71 -6.81 -8.93
C THR A 104 -12.23 -8.24 -9.10
N HIS A 105 -11.63 -8.82 -8.06
CA HIS A 105 -11.16 -10.21 -8.10
C HIS A 105 -12.30 -11.23 -8.18
N VAL A 106 -13.38 -11.01 -7.41
CA VAL A 106 -14.57 -11.86 -7.45
C VAL A 106 -15.27 -11.78 -8.81
N GLU A 107 -15.37 -10.60 -9.40
CA GLU A 107 -15.93 -10.43 -10.75
C GLU A 107 -15.11 -11.17 -11.82
N LEU A 108 -13.78 -11.11 -11.74
CA LEU A 108 -12.88 -11.86 -12.61
C LEU A 108 -13.05 -13.38 -12.46
N LEU A 109 -13.18 -13.88 -11.22
CA LEU A 109 -13.39 -15.31 -10.97
C LEU A 109 -14.75 -15.80 -11.50
N ARG A 110 -15.81 -14.98 -11.39
CA ARG A 110 -17.13 -15.32 -11.94
C ARG A 110 -17.10 -15.38 -13.47
N GLY A 111 -16.47 -14.42 -14.13
CA GLY A 111 -16.39 -14.38 -15.60
C GLY A 111 -15.49 -15.43 -16.22
N SER A 112 -14.63 -16.12 -15.45
CA SER A 112 -13.81 -17.24 -15.93
C SER A 112 -14.52 -18.60 -15.87
N HIS A 113 -15.69 -18.67 -15.24
CA HIS A 113 -16.46 -19.90 -15.02
C HIS A 113 -17.64 -20.08 -16.02
N GLU A 114 -17.88 -19.09 -16.88
CA GLU A 114 -18.79 -19.15 -18.03
C GLU A 114 -18.01 -19.41 -19.33
#